data_AF-A0A7Y2ZTW4-F1
#
_entry.id   AF-A0A7Y2ZTW4-F1
#
_cell.length_a   1.000
_cell.length_b   1.000
_cell.length_c   1.000
_cell.angle_alpha   90.00
_cell.angle_beta   90.00
_cell.angle_gamma   90.00
#
_symmetry.space_group_name_H-M   'P 1'
#
loop_
_entity.id
_entity.type
_entity.pdbx_description
1 polymer ?
#
loop_
_entity_poly.entity_id
_entity_poly.type
_entity_poly.pdbx_seq_one_letter_code
_entity_poly.pdbx_strand_id
1 'polypeptide(L)'
;MKYLMFLFLTPLLMAFQCESDDPALFDNLDTTDLLGRWEIQDEILNGNISDMIPRCCEFLEFDPDDVITDRNGYLTYTNSQGLVNSGTFEVTLDNQTILFIDEENNEFVFDFSINDSQENLTIDFTEDETNYTQTWVRIE
;
A
#
# COMPACT_ATOMS: atom_id res chain seq x y z
N MET A 1 -3.95 -64.42 52.62
CA MET A 1 -4.16 -64.14 51.18
C MET A 1 -3.85 -62.67 50.97
N LYS A 2 -2.76 -62.32 50.29
CA LYS A 2 -2.53 -62.30 48.83
C LYS A 2 -3.14 -61.04 48.19
N TYR A 3 -2.24 -60.25 47.58
CA TYR A 3 -2.44 -59.29 46.48
C TYR A 3 -3.02 -57.92 46.84
N LEU A 4 -2.65 -56.81 46.19
CA LEU A 4 -1.62 -56.48 45.20
C LEU A 4 -1.78 -54.96 44.99
N MET A 5 -0.66 -54.25 44.99
CA MET A 5 -0.30 -53.15 44.08
C MET A 5 -1.43 -52.60 43.19
N PHE A 6 -1.70 -51.30 43.25
CA PHE A 6 -1.55 -50.42 42.06
C PHE A 6 -1.58 -48.95 42.49
N LEU A 7 -0.37 -48.37 42.47
CA LEU A 7 -0.13 -46.94 42.29
C LEU A 7 -0.84 -46.52 41.00
N PHE A 8 -1.87 -45.67 41.08
CA PHE A 8 -2.35 -44.92 39.93
C PHE A 8 -1.73 -43.53 39.97
N LEU A 9 -0.50 -43.48 39.47
CA LEU A 9 0.16 -42.29 38.99
C LEU A 9 -0.46 -41.99 37.61
N THR A 10 -1.33 -40.99 37.50
CA THR A 10 -1.72 -40.42 36.21
C THR A 10 -1.10 -39.04 36.04
N PRO A 11 0.08 -38.95 35.42
CA PRO A 11 0.51 -37.76 34.70
C PRO A 11 0.13 -37.94 33.22
N LEU A 12 -0.74 -37.10 32.68
CA LEU A 12 -0.98 -36.82 31.25
C LEU A 12 -2.35 -36.10 31.20
N LEU A 13 -2.53 -34.91 30.67
CA LEU A 13 -1.93 -34.31 29.49
C LEU A 13 -1.83 -32.80 29.68
N MET A 14 -0.72 -32.25 29.20
CA MET A 14 -0.65 -30.86 28.79
C MET A 14 -1.75 -30.65 27.74
N ALA A 15 -2.80 -29.91 28.09
CA ALA A 15 -3.64 -29.28 27.08
C ALA A 15 -2.92 -27.99 26.64
N PHE A 16 -1.81 -28.14 25.89
CA PHE A 16 -1.47 -27.13 24.89
C PHE A 16 -2.52 -27.30 23.80
N GLN A 17 -3.68 -26.67 24.01
CA GLN A 17 -4.64 -26.50 22.94
C GLN A 17 -3.96 -25.64 21.88
N CYS A 18 -3.94 -26.20 20.67
CA CYS A 18 -3.39 -25.62 19.46
C CYS A 18 -3.71 -24.12 19.39
N GLU A 19 -2.65 -23.30 19.36
CA GLU A 19 -2.71 -22.06 18.62
C GLU A 19 -2.97 -22.51 17.17
N SER A 20 -4.15 -22.22 16.64
CA SER A 20 -4.45 -22.45 15.24
C SER A 20 -3.45 -21.59 14.46
N ASP A 21 -2.50 -22.25 13.78
CA ASP A 21 -1.72 -21.67 12.68
C ASP A 21 -2.68 -21.36 11.52
N ASP A 22 -3.63 -20.45 11.74
CA ASP A 22 -4.31 -19.80 10.64
C ASP A 22 -3.24 -18.89 9.99
N PRO A 23 -2.87 -19.14 8.72
CA PRO A 23 -1.94 -18.27 8.05
C PRO A 23 -2.53 -16.86 8.08
N ALA A 24 -1.71 -15.87 8.46
CA ALA A 24 -2.09 -14.47 8.37
C ALA A 24 -2.66 -14.22 6.97
N LEU A 25 -3.85 -13.64 6.93
CA LEU A 25 -4.46 -13.26 5.67
C LEU A 25 -3.63 -12.12 5.09
N PHE A 26 -3.08 -12.33 3.90
CA PHE A 26 -2.33 -11.32 3.16
C PHE A 26 -3.30 -10.48 2.34
N ASP A 27 -3.09 -9.18 2.34
CA ASP A 27 -3.82 -8.29 1.45
C ASP A 27 -3.25 -8.41 0.04
N ASN A 28 -4.11 -8.49 -0.96
CA ASN A 28 -3.68 -8.49 -2.36
C ASN A 28 -2.97 -7.18 -2.75
N LEU A 29 -3.24 -6.06 -2.07
CA LEU A 29 -2.48 -4.81 -2.19
C LEU A 29 -1.04 -4.94 -1.71
N ASP A 30 -0.73 -5.81 -0.75
CA ASP A 30 0.65 -6.01 -0.26
C ASP A 30 1.59 -6.44 -1.39
N THR A 31 1.05 -7.07 -2.43
CA THR A 31 1.84 -7.51 -3.61
C THR A 31 2.19 -6.40 -4.59
N THR A 32 1.67 -5.19 -4.38
CA THR A 32 1.88 -4.04 -5.29
C THR A 32 3.06 -3.16 -4.87
N ASP A 33 3.55 -3.30 -3.64
CA ASP A 33 4.53 -2.41 -3.01
C ASP A 33 4.09 -0.91 -2.94
N LEU A 34 2.82 -0.58 -3.23
CA LEU A 34 2.31 0.80 -3.20
C LEU A 34 2.02 1.32 -1.79
N LEU A 35 1.64 0.42 -0.88
CA LEU A 35 1.19 0.79 0.45
C LEU A 35 2.23 1.63 1.21
N GLY A 36 1.75 2.52 2.06
CA GLY A 36 2.56 3.43 2.87
C GLY A 36 2.61 4.85 2.30
N ARG A 37 3.55 5.63 2.83
CA ARG A 37 3.62 7.06 2.59
C ARG A 37 4.80 7.44 1.72
N TRP A 38 4.56 8.37 0.80
CA TRP A 38 5.50 8.82 -0.20
C TRP A 38 5.57 10.35 -0.20
N GLU A 39 6.76 10.91 -0.38
CA GLU A 39 7.01 12.34 -0.53
C GLU A 39 7.50 12.64 -1.95
N ILE A 40 6.98 13.70 -2.57
CA ILE A 40 7.44 14.10 -3.90
C ILE A 40 8.92 14.49 -3.87
N GLN A 41 9.68 14.07 -4.87
CA GLN A 41 11.09 14.43 -5.04
C GLN A 41 11.31 15.25 -6.31
N ASP A 42 10.70 14.84 -7.42
CA ASP A 42 10.91 15.46 -8.73
C ASP A 42 9.66 15.42 -9.60
N GLU A 43 9.57 16.34 -10.54
CA GLU A 43 8.51 16.44 -11.55
C GLU A 43 9.07 16.91 -12.89
N ILE A 44 8.74 16.15 -13.95
CA ILE A 44 9.11 16.42 -15.32
C ILE A 44 7.84 16.71 -16.12
N LEU A 45 7.85 17.81 -16.88
CA LEU A 45 6.75 18.24 -17.74
C LEU A 45 7.14 18.07 -19.21
N ASN A 46 6.36 17.29 -19.96
CA ASN A 46 6.59 17.02 -21.38
C ASN A 46 8.04 16.57 -21.68
N GLY A 47 8.62 15.77 -20.78
CA GLY A 47 10.02 15.30 -20.88
C GLY A 47 11.09 16.35 -20.56
N ASN A 48 10.71 17.55 -20.10
CA ASN A 48 11.62 18.59 -19.64
C ASN A 48 11.53 18.74 -18.12
N ILE A 49 12.66 18.93 -17.46
CA ILE A 49 12.71 19.17 -16.01
C ILE A 49 11.89 20.44 -15.72
N SER A 50 10.84 20.30 -14.91
CA SER A 50 9.91 21.39 -14.58
C SER A 50 10.60 22.53 -13.84
N ASP A 51 11.47 22.16 -12.90
CA ASP A 51 12.21 23.09 -12.06
C ASP A 51 13.52 22.44 -11.61
N MET A 52 14.60 23.22 -11.46
CA MET A 52 15.88 22.71 -10.94
C MET A 52 15.89 22.63 -9.40
N ILE A 53 14.79 23.02 -8.76
CA ILE A 53 14.58 22.96 -7.32
C ILE A 53 13.80 21.67 -7.02
N PRO A 54 14.32 20.78 -6.16
CA PRO A 54 13.58 19.61 -5.72
C PRO A 54 12.20 19.99 -5.21
N ARG A 55 11.16 19.33 -5.72
CA ARG A 55 9.82 19.40 -5.13
C ARG A 55 9.92 18.79 -3.73
N CYS A 56 9.15 19.31 -2.79
CA CYS A 56 9.07 18.75 -1.44
C CYS A 56 7.65 18.92 -0.92
N CYS A 57 7.42 18.28 0.23
CA CYS A 57 6.35 18.68 1.11
C CYS A 57 4.95 18.43 0.53
N GLU A 58 4.88 17.60 -0.53
CA GLU A 58 3.67 16.97 -1.03
C GLU A 58 3.75 15.48 -0.72
N PHE A 59 2.63 14.88 -0.34
CA PHE A 59 2.59 13.51 0.15
C PHE A 59 1.46 12.71 -0.50
N LEU A 60 1.76 11.44 -0.81
CA LEU A 60 0.78 10.41 -1.11
C LEU A 60 0.81 9.38 0.01
N GLU A 61 -0.36 8.94 0.46
CA GLU A 61 -0.51 7.88 1.45
C GLU A 61 -1.52 6.87 0.92
N PHE A 62 -1.05 5.62 0.74
CA PHE A 62 -1.85 4.50 0.28
C PHE A 62 -2.09 3.53 1.44
N ASP A 63 -3.35 3.41 1.84
CA ASP A 63 -3.78 2.52 2.91
C ASP A 63 -4.69 1.41 2.36
N PRO A 64 -4.61 0.17 2.87
CA PRO A 64 -5.56 -0.88 2.51
C PRO A 64 -6.95 -0.59 3.08
N ASP A 65 -7.98 -1.16 2.45
CA ASP A 65 -9.32 -1.23 3.03
C ASP A 65 -9.54 -2.55 3.79
N ASP A 66 -10.80 -2.86 4.15
CA ASP A 66 -11.13 -4.09 4.88
C ASP A 66 -11.22 -5.35 3.97
N VAL A 67 -11.11 -5.20 2.65
CA VAL A 67 -11.35 -6.24 1.63
C VAL A 67 -10.05 -6.76 1.03
N ILE A 68 -9.31 -7.53 1.82
CA ILE A 68 -8.01 -8.14 1.48
C ILE A 68 -7.91 -8.92 0.14
N THR A 69 -9.05 -9.27 -0.47
CA THR A 69 -9.09 -10.05 -1.72
C THR A 69 -9.11 -9.21 -2.98
N ASP A 70 -9.38 -7.90 -2.88
CA ASP A 70 -9.32 -7.00 -4.02
C ASP A 70 -8.01 -6.19 -4.03
N ARG A 71 -7.92 -5.16 -4.85
CA ARG A 71 -6.74 -4.28 -4.88
C ARG A 71 -7.17 -2.84 -4.67
N ASN A 72 -8.07 -2.66 -3.70
CA ASN A 72 -8.69 -1.39 -3.41
C ASN A 72 -8.24 -0.87 -2.05
N GLY A 73 -8.18 0.44 -1.93
CA GLY A 73 -7.77 1.08 -0.69
C GLY A 73 -8.12 2.55 -0.66
N TYR A 74 -7.54 3.25 0.31
CA TYR A 74 -7.68 4.69 0.47
C TYR A 74 -6.42 5.41 0.02
N LEU A 75 -6.60 6.48 -0.75
CA LEU A 75 -5.52 7.37 -1.15
C LEU A 75 -5.75 8.74 -0.53
N THR A 76 -4.73 9.26 0.14
CA THR A 76 -4.68 10.64 0.61
C THR A 76 -3.53 11.37 -0.07
N TYR A 77 -3.85 12.45 -0.78
CA TYR A 77 -2.89 13.40 -1.32
C TYR A 77 -2.89 14.67 -0.47
N THR A 78 -1.70 15.11 -0.04
CA THR A 78 -1.51 16.39 0.64
C THR A 78 -0.55 17.25 -0.18
N ASN A 79 -0.97 18.45 -0.56
CA ASN A 79 -0.10 19.35 -1.32
C ASN A 79 0.84 20.17 -0.41
N SER A 80 1.72 20.97 -1.02
CA SER A 80 2.72 21.80 -0.34
C SER A 80 2.14 22.89 0.57
N GLN A 81 0.84 23.17 0.47
CA GLN A 81 0.10 24.10 1.33
C GLN A 81 -0.63 23.39 2.48
N GLY A 82 -0.56 22.06 2.55
CA GLY A 82 -1.29 21.25 3.52
C GLY A 82 -2.78 21.06 3.18
N LEU A 83 -3.20 21.35 1.94
CA LEU A 83 -4.54 21.00 1.48
C LEU A 83 -4.57 19.51 1.17
N VAL A 84 -5.65 18.85 1.61
CA VAL A 84 -5.83 17.41 1.52
C VAL A 84 -6.91 17.10 0.50
N ASN A 85 -6.64 16.16 -0.40
CA ASN A 85 -7.62 15.48 -1.22
C ASN A 85 -7.55 13.98 -0.90
N SER A 86 -8.69 13.35 -0.65
CA SER A 86 -8.76 11.95 -0.25
C SER A 86 -9.83 11.23 -1.06
N GLY A 87 -9.76 9.90 -1.06
CA GLY A 87 -10.70 9.07 -1.79
C GLY A 87 -10.30 7.60 -1.77
N THR A 88 -10.86 6.84 -2.70
CA THR A 88 -10.53 5.41 -2.88
C THR A 88 -9.68 5.22 -4.12
N PHE A 89 -8.83 4.19 -4.12
CA PHE A 89 -8.10 3.79 -5.32
C PHE A 89 -8.30 2.30 -5.64
N GLU A 90 -8.11 1.93 -6.91
CA GLU A 90 -8.07 0.56 -7.41
C GLU A 90 -6.80 0.36 -8.26
N VAL A 91 -6.10 -0.76 -8.06
CA VAL A 91 -4.87 -1.10 -8.81
C VAL A 91 -5.12 -2.20 -9.83
N THR A 92 -4.78 -1.94 -11.10
CA THR A 92 -4.75 -2.95 -12.17
C THR A 92 -3.31 -3.28 -12.54
N LEU A 93 -2.83 -4.48 -12.17
CA LEU A 93 -1.44 -4.89 -12.41
C LEU A 93 -1.08 -5.14 -13.87
N ASP A 94 -2.02 -5.63 -14.69
CA ASP A 94 -1.75 -5.95 -16.10
C ASP A 94 -1.33 -4.71 -16.91
N ASN A 95 -1.87 -3.55 -16.52
CA ASN A 95 -1.59 -2.26 -17.14
C ASN A 95 -0.70 -1.36 -16.27
N GLN A 96 -0.41 -1.76 -15.03
CA GLN A 96 0.27 -0.93 -14.02
C GLN A 96 -0.40 0.44 -13.84
N THR A 97 -1.72 0.43 -13.62
CA THR A 97 -2.52 1.65 -13.45
C THR A 97 -3.16 1.73 -12.08
N ILE A 98 -3.30 2.96 -11.59
CA ILE A 98 -4.11 3.33 -10.42
C ILE A 98 -5.32 4.12 -10.92
N LEU A 99 -6.53 3.68 -10.59
CA LEU A 99 -7.75 4.48 -10.69
C LEU A 99 -8.01 5.10 -9.32
N PHE A 100 -7.99 6.43 -9.21
CA PHE A 100 -8.34 7.17 -8.01
C PHE A 100 -9.70 7.85 -8.19
N ILE A 101 -10.56 7.74 -7.17
CA ILE A 101 -11.87 8.37 -7.11
C ILE A 101 -11.92 9.21 -5.85
N ASP A 102 -12.00 10.53 -6.01
CA ASP A 102 -12.02 11.47 -4.88
C ASP A 102 -13.40 11.51 -4.16
N GLU A 103 -13.48 12.23 -3.05
CA GLU A 103 -14.74 12.42 -2.30
C GLU A 103 -15.86 13.12 -3.11
N GLU A 104 -15.52 13.82 -4.20
CA GLU A 104 -16.47 14.45 -5.12
C GLU A 104 -16.89 13.51 -6.27
N ASN A 105 -16.36 12.28 -6.33
CA ASN A 105 -16.52 11.29 -7.39
C ASN A 105 -15.89 11.67 -8.73
N ASN A 106 -14.86 12.51 -8.71
CA ASN A 106 -14.00 12.71 -9.89
C ASN A 106 -13.05 11.52 -10.02
N GLU A 107 -12.88 11.03 -11.24
CA GLU A 107 -12.02 9.90 -11.55
C GLU A 107 -10.70 10.37 -12.16
N PHE A 108 -9.60 9.83 -11.67
CA PHE A 108 -8.25 10.09 -12.16
C PHE A 108 -7.54 8.76 -12.42
N VAL A 109 -6.90 8.62 -13.57
CA VAL A 109 -6.15 7.42 -13.93
C VAL A 109 -4.70 7.79 -14.12
N PHE A 110 -3.83 7.04 -13.45
CA PHE A 110 -2.38 7.24 -13.52
C PHE A 110 -1.69 5.91 -13.84
N ASP A 111 -0.65 5.96 -14.65
CA ASP A 111 0.29 4.85 -14.78
C ASP A 111 1.28 4.94 -13.61
N PHE A 112 1.72 3.79 -13.08
CA PHE A 112 2.70 3.77 -11.99
C PHE A 112 3.77 2.71 -12.20
N SER A 113 4.93 2.93 -11.59
CA SER A 113 5.95 1.90 -11.43
C SER A 113 6.73 2.11 -10.14
N ILE A 114 7.17 1.03 -9.52
CA ILE A 114 8.01 1.07 -8.32
C ILE A 114 9.34 0.41 -8.66
N ASN A 115 10.43 1.02 -8.20
CA ASN A 115 11.76 0.52 -8.46
C ASN A 115 12.08 -0.76 -7.65
N ASP A 116 13.11 -1.50 -8.05
CA ASP A 116 13.51 -2.76 -7.38
C ASP A 116 13.84 -2.60 -5.88
N SER A 117 14.20 -1.39 -5.42
CA SER A 117 14.46 -1.13 -3.99
C SER A 117 13.20 -0.76 -3.19
N GLN A 118 12.03 -0.63 -3.84
CA GLN A 118 10.76 -0.21 -3.23
C GLN A 118 10.81 1.16 -2.55
N GLU A 119 11.79 1.98 -2.93
CA GLU A 119 12.03 3.31 -2.34
C GLU A 119 11.51 4.43 -3.23
N ASN A 120 11.35 4.18 -4.54
CA ASN A 120 10.90 5.19 -5.49
C ASN A 120 9.68 4.69 -6.26
N LEU A 121 8.62 5.48 -6.19
CA LEU A 121 7.39 5.36 -6.97
C LEU A 121 7.42 6.43 -8.06
N THR A 122 7.27 6.00 -9.31
CA THR A 122 7.04 6.88 -10.45
C THR A 122 5.56 6.87 -10.79
N ILE A 123 4.96 8.04 -10.96
CA ILE A 123 3.59 8.21 -11.44
C ILE A 123 3.62 9.04 -12.72
N ASP A 124 2.97 8.53 -13.77
CA ASP A 124 2.84 9.17 -15.06
C ASP A 124 1.37 9.47 -15.37
N PHE A 125 1.08 10.70 -15.81
CA PHE A 125 -0.28 11.09 -16.18
C PHE A 125 -0.32 12.28 -17.14
N THR A 126 -1.48 12.49 -17.76
CA THR A 126 -1.73 13.62 -18.66
C THR A 126 -2.84 14.50 -18.11
N GLU A 127 -2.55 15.79 -17.95
CA GLU A 127 -3.53 16.82 -17.59
C GLU A 127 -3.40 17.98 -18.56
N ASP A 128 -4.52 18.44 -19.14
CA ASP A 128 -4.55 19.57 -20.09
C ASP A 128 -3.50 19.49 -21.21
N GLU A 129 -3.41 18.33 -21.86
CA GLU A 129 -2.41 18.02 -22.93
C GLU A 129 -0.94 18.06 -22.48
N THR A 130 -0.68 18.18 -21.19
CA THR A 130 0.65 18.16 -20.58
C THR A 130 0.89 16.80 -19.93
N ASN A 131 2.01 16.17 -20.29
CA ASN A 131 2.44 14.93 -19.65
C ASN A 131 3.31 15.24 -18.44
N TYR A 132 2.97 14.63 -17.32
CA TYR A 132 3.67 14.71 -16.05
C TYR A 132 4.31 13.37 -15.75
N THR A 133 5.57 13.39 -15.35
CA THR A 133 6.25 12.25 -14.72
C THR A 133 6.72 12.73 -13.36
N GLN A 134 6.18 12.14 -12.31
CA GLN A 134 6.51 12.49 -10.92
C GLN A 134 7.25 11.34 -10.27
N THR A 135 8.30 11.66 -9.52
CA THR A 135 9.03 10.70 -8.69
C THR A 135 8.75 10.99 -7.23
N TRP A 136 8.37 9.93 -6.51
CA TRP A 136 7.99 9.95 -5.11
C TRP A 136 8.88 9.00 -4.33
N VAL A 137 9.38 9.44 -3.18
CA VAL A 137 10.27 8.67 -2.31
C VAL A 137 9.51 8.21 -1.09
N ARG A 138 9.67 6.94 -0.72
CA ARG A 138 9.05 6.37 0.48
C ARG A 138 9.57 7.08 1.74
N ILE A 139 8.65 7.51 2.60
CA ILE A 139 8.96 8.18 3.87
C ILE A 139 8.21 7.50 5.02
N GLU A 140 8.92 6.60 5.69
CA GLU A 140 8.46 5.71 6.78
C GLU A 140 7.75 4.43 6.33
#